data_AF-A0A2V8RZC0-F1
#
_entry.id   AF-A0A2V8RZC0-F1
#
_cell.length_a   1.000
_cell.length_b   1.000
_cell.length_c   1.000
_cell.angle_alpha   90.00
_cell.angle_beta   90.00
_cell.angle_gamma   90.00
#
_symmetry.space_group_name_H-M   'P 1'
#
loop_
_entity.id
_entity.type
_entity.pdbx_description
1 polymer ?
#
loop_
_entity_poly.entity_id
_entity_poly.type
_entity_poly.pdbx_seq_one_letter_code
_entity_poly.pdbx_strand_id
1 'polypeptide(L)'
;MTSSRRDFLKSLGATAVGFVAAPAVFTQRRQKSCVVIGAGFAGLAAAYKLKNAGWKVTVLEARDRIGGRVLSVRMSAAGLALPYGQ
;
A
#
# COMPACT_ATOMS: atom_id res chain seq x y z
N MET A 1 -3.39 55.05 30.06
CA MET A 1 -3.93 53.75 30.52
C MET A 1 -4.53 53.06 29.31
N THR A 2 -3.87 51.99 28.85
CA THR A 2 -3.97 51.47 27.48
C THR A 2 -5.12 50.45 27.36
N SER A 3 -6.14 50.83 26.60
CA SER A 3 -7.34 50.03 26.33
C SER A 3 -6.99 48.69 25.69
N SER A 4 -7.62 47.62 26.19
CA SER A 4 -7.20 46.24 25.99
C SER A 4 -7.72 45.66 24.67
N ARG A 5 -6.86 44.90 23.99
CA ARG A 5 -7.13 44.11 22.75
C ARG A 5 -8.36 43.20 22.82
N ARG A 6 -8.94 43.02 24.02
CA ARG A 6 -10.09 42.16 24.31
C ARG A 6 -11.45 42.82 24.01
N ASP A 7 -11.52 44.15 24.01
CA ASP A 7 -12.79 44.85 23.78
C ASP A 7 -13.11 45.00 22.29
N PHE A 8 -12.11 44.89 21.42
CA PHE A 8 -12.26 44.92 19.96
C PHE A 8 -12.86 43.63 19.37
N LEU A 9 -12.67 42.48 20.03
CA LEU A 9 -13.15 41.18 19.54
C LEU A 9 -14.66 40.95 19.76
N LYS A 10 -15.35 41.83 20.47
CA LYS A 10 -16.75 41.62 20.88
C LYS A 10 -17.78 42.46 20.11
N SER A 11 -17.38 43.45 19.31
CA SER A 11 -18.36 44.30 18.57
C SER A 11 -18.67 43.85 17.13
N LEU A 12 -17.99 42.83 16.60
CA LEU A 12 -18.26 42.24 15.28
C LEU A 12 -19.21 41.04 15.36
N GLY A 13 -20.21 41.14 16.23
CA GLY A 13 -21.39 40.30 16.13
C GLY A 13 -22.20 40.66 14.88
N ALA A 14 -22.57 39.63 14.13
CA ALA A 14 -23.89 39.50 13.51
C ALA A 14 -24.29 40.52 12.42
N THR A 15 -23.98 40.20 11.16
CA THR A 15 -24.95 40.21 10.04
C THR A 15 -24.25 39.79 8.74
N ALA A 16 -24.29 38.50 8.39
CA ALA A 16 -24.41 38.01 7.01
C ALA A 16 -24.42 36.48 7.02
N VAL A 17 -25.60 35.94 6.74
CA VAL A 17 -25.84 34.62 6.16
C VAL A 17 -24.67 34.19 5.28
N GLY A 18 -24.01 33.09 5.64
CA GLY A 18 -22.89 32.62 4.83
C GLY A 18 -21.92 31.69 5.55
N PHE A 19 -22.41 30.81 6.41
CA PHE A 19 -21.67 29.56 6.62
C PHE A 19 -21.86 28.72 5.36
N VAL A 20 -21.19 29.14 4.27
CA VAL A 20 -20.88 28.25 3.17
C VAL A 20 -20.05 27.18 3.84
N ALA A 21 -20.69 26.07 4.18
CA ALA A 21 -20.02 24.82 4.44
C ALA A 21 -19.14 24.62 3.22
N ALA A 22 -17.86 24.98 3.33
CA ALA A 22 -16.87 24.60 2.37
C ALA A 22 -17.11 23.11 2.17
N PRO A 23 -17.34 22.62 0.93
CA PRO A 23 -17.50 21.20 0.75
C PRO A 23 -16.29 20.61 1.43
N ALA A 24 -16.51 19.74 2.40
CA ALA A 24 -15.43 18.97 2.97
C ALA A 24 -14.89 18.21 1.77
N VAL A 25 -13.88 18.79 1.11
CA VAL A 25 -13.13 18.15 0.05
C VAL A 25 -12.41 17.07 0.80
N PHE A 26 -13.10 15.95 0.95
CA PHE A 26 -12.53 14.70 1.41
C PHE A 26 -11.45 14.44 0.38
N THR A 27 -10.23 14.85 0.72
CA THR A 27 -9.04 14.43 0.02
C THR A 27 -8.95 12.93 0.28
N GLN A 28 -9.65 12.18 -0.57
CA GLN A 28 -9.58 10.74 -0.58
C GLN A 28 -8.13 10.45 -0.89
N ARG A 29 -7.37 10.09 0.16
CA ARG A 29 -5.96 9.75 0.04
C ARG A 29 -5.91 8.49 -0.82
N ARG A 30 -5.76 8.68 -2.14
CA ARG A 30 -5.71 7.58 -3.10
C ARG A 30 -4.61 6.64 -2.66
N GLN A 31 -5.00 5.40 -2.34
CA GLN A 31 -4.07 4.35 -1.98
C GLN A 31 -3.11 4.14 -3.15
N LYS A 32 -1.80 4.22 -2.90
CA LYS A 32 -0.79 4.08 -3.95
C LYS A 32 -0.85 2.66 -4.50
N SER A 33 -0.88 2.49 -5.82
CA SER A 33 -0.98 1.18 -6.48
C SER A 33 0.09 1.00 -7.55
N CYS A 34 0.58 -0.22 -7.71
CA CYS A 34 1.57 -0.55 -8.75
C CYS A 34 1.38 -1.97 -9.29
N VAL A 35 1.90 -2.19 -10.49
CA VAL A 35 1.99 -3.51 -11.12
C VAL A 35 3.46 -3.90 -11.26
N VAL A 36 3.80 -5.12 -10.84
CA VAL A 36 5.13 -5.71 -11.03
C VAL A 36 5.03 -6.78 -12.11
N ILE A 37 5.81 -6.63 -13.18
CA ILE A 37 5.87 -7.60 -14.28
C ILE A 37 7.00 -8.59 -14.00
N GLY A 38 6.65 -9.87 -13.85
CA GLY A 38 7.52 -11.00 -13.51
C GLY A 38 7.47 -11.38 -12.02
N ALA A 39 7.10 -12.62 -11.72
CA ALA A 39 7.18 -13.27 -10.40
C ALA A 39 8.49 -14.07 -10.22
N GLY A 40 9.60 -13.55 -10.75
CA GLY A 40 10.95 -13.99 -10.41
C GLY A 40 11.43 -13.42 -9.07
N PHE A 41 12.62 -13.81 -8.63
CA PHE A 41 13.18 -13.40 -7.33
C PHE A 41 13.21 -11.87 -7.14
N ALA A 42 13.64 -11.13 -8.16
CA ALA A 42 13.68 -9.67 -8.13
C ALA A 42 12.27 -9.04 -8.08
N GLY A 43 11.33 -9.55 -8.88
CA GLY A 43 9.96 -9.03 -8.92
C GLY A 43 9.20 -9.30 -7.62
N LEU A 44 9.34 -10.50 -7.05
CA LEU A 44 8.76 -10.83 -5.74
C LEU A 44 9.38 -9.99 -4.62
N ALA A 45 10.70 -9.75 -4.65
CA ALA A 45 11.36 -8.88 -3.69
C ALA A 45 10.87 -7.42 -3.80
N ALA A 46 10.69 -6.90 -5.01
CA ALA A 46 10.14 -5.57 -5.25
C ALA A 46 8.69 -5.47 -4.76
N ALA A 47 7.85 -6.45 -5.11
CA ALA A 47 6.46 -6.52 -4.68
C ALA A 47 6.33 -6.59 -3.15
N TYR A 48 7.19 -7.36 -2.49
CA TYR A 48 7.26 -7.45 -1.03
C TYR A 48 7.58 -6.10 -0.39
N LYS A 49 8.62 -5.39 -0.88
CA LYS A 49 8.99 -4.07 -0.37
C LYS A 49 7.87 -3.04 -0.58
N LEU A 50 7.24 -3.03 -1.74
CA LEU A 50 6.15 -2.09 -2.06
C LEU A 50 4.90 -2.36 -1.23
N LYS A 51 4.55 -3.63 -1.02
CA LYS A 51 3.46 -4.03 -0.13
C LYS A 51 3.72 -3.57 1.30
N ASN A 52 4.93 -3.78 1.82
CA ASN A 52 5.31 -3.32 3.17
C ASN A 52 5.31 -1.79 3.28
N ALA A 53 5.56 -1.07 2.19
CA ALA A 53 5.43 0.39 2.12
C ALA A 53 3.97 0.89 1.98
N GLY A 54 2.97 -0.01 2.07
CA GLY A 54 1.55 0.33 2.04
C GLY A 54 0.96 0.49 0.64
N TRP A 55 1.63 0.00 -0.40
CA TRP A 55 1.09 0.01 -1.76
C TRP A 55 0.16 -1.17 -2.01
N LYS A 56 -0.88 -0.94 -2.82
CA LYS A 56 -1.67 -1.99 -3.45
C LYS A 56 -0.88 -2.55 -4.64
N VAL A 57 -0.28 -3.72 -4.48
CA VAL A 57 0.59 -4.33 -5.49
C VAL A 57 -0.14 -5.46 -6.23
N THR A 58 -0.08 -5.44 -7.56
CA THR A 58 -0.47 -6.58 -8.42
C THR A 58 0.77 -7.14 -9.09
N VAL A 59 0.96 -8.46 -9.08
CA VAL A 59 2.10 -9.12 -9.75
C VAL A 59 1.57 -9.92 -10.93
N LEU A 60 2.16 -9.75 -12.10
CA LEU A 60 1.81 -10.47 -13.33
C LEU A 60 2.99 -11.35 -13.74
N GLU A 61 2.78 -12.64 -13.91
CA GLU A 61 3.79 -13.59 -14.39
C GLU A 61 3.33 -14.19 -15.71
N ALA A 62 4.25 -14.34 -16.66
CA ALA A 62 3.93 -14.85 -17.99
C ALA A 62 3.71 -16.37 -18.00
N ARG A 63 4.29 -17.06 -17.01
CA ARG A 63 4.22 -18.52 -16.87
C ARG A 63 3.16 -18.93 -15.85
N ASP A 64 2.84 -20.20 -15.86
CA ASP A 64 2.01 -20.89 -14.87
C ASP A 64 2.70 -21.12 -13.52
N ARG A 65 3.98 -20.73 -13.40
CA ARG A 65 4.80 -20.91 -12.20
C ARG A 65 5.58 -19.65 -11.82
N ILE A 66 5.84 -19.51 -10.53
CA ILE A 66 6.69 -18.46 -9.96
C ILE A 66 8.17 -18.89 -9.90
N GLY A 67 9.05 -17.98 -9.48
CA GLY A 67 10.49 -18.23 -9.25
C GLY A 67 11.40 -17.76 -10.39
N GLY A 68 10.82 -17.46 -11.57
CA GLY A 68 11.57 -16.98 -12.72
C GLY A 68 12.60 -18.01 -13.20
N ARG A 69 13.88 -17.63 -13.16
CA ARG A 69 15.01 -18.50 -13.52
C ARG A 69 15.28 -19.61 -12.50
N VAL A 70 14.80 -19.46 -11.26
CA VAL A 70 14.89 -20.51 -10.24
C VAL A 70 13.73 -21.47 -10.44
N LEU A 71 14.02 -22.75 -10.65
CA LEU A 71 13.04 -23.84 -10.71
C LEU A 71 13.35 -24.84 -9.60
N SER A 72 12.38 -25.10 -8.73
CA SER A 72 12.48 -26.12 -7.69
C SER A 72 11.60 -27.30 -8.08
N VAL A 73 12.22 -28.46 -8.28
CA VAL A 73 11.51 -29.71 -8.53
C VAL A 73 11.35 -30.43 -7.21
N ARG A 74 10.11 -30.75 -6.83
CA ARG A 74 9.85 -31.60 -5.66
C ARG A 74 10.02 -33.04 -6.10
N MET A 75 11.05 -33.70 -5.59
CA MET A 75 11.19 -35.14 -5.75
C MET A 75 10.30 -35.84 -4.73
N SER A 76 9.41 -36.70 -5.20
CA SER A 76 8.65 -37.60 -4.33
C SER A 76 9.57 -38.71 -3.83
N ALA A 77 9.47 -39.06 -2.54
CA ALA A 77 10.22 -40.15 -1.93
C ALA A 77 9.92 -41.53 -2.55
N ALA A 78 8.90 -41.64 -3.40
CA ALA A 78 8.56 -42.88 -4.11
C ALA A 78 9.69 -43.40 -5.04
N GLY A 79 10.62 -42.54 -5.47
CA GLY A 79 11.81 -42.94 -6.23
C GLY A 79 13.05 -43.19 -5.37
N LEU A 80 12.97 -42.92 -4.06
CA LEU A 80 14.04 -43.08 -3.09
C LEU A 80 13.70 -44.23 -2.14
N ALA A 81 13.26 -45.36 -2.69
CA ALA A 81 13.36 -46.63 -1.98
C ALA A 81 14.86 -46.91 -1.78
N LEU A 82 15.46 -46.28 -0.78
CA LEU A 82 16.84 -46.48 -0.39
C LEU A 82 16.95 -47.93 0.11
N PRO A 83 17.69 -48.82 -0.57
CA PRO A 83 17.82 -50.22 -0.15
C PRO A 83 18.79 -50.39 1.03
N TYR A 84 19.13 -49.31 1.75
CA TYR A 84 20.03 -49.34 2.90
C TYR A 84 19.22 -49.32 4.19
N GLY A 85 18.70 -50.50 4.53
CA GLY A 85 17.94 -50.74 5.75
C GLY A 85 17.62 -52.23 5.91
N GLN A 86 18.66 -53.04 6.08
CA GLN A 86 18.64 -54.33 6.80
C GLN A 86 19.94 -54.42 7.60
#